data_AF-A0A370DJT8-F1
#
_entry.id   AF-A0A370DJT8-F1
#
_cell.length_a   1.000
_cell.length_b   1.000
_cell.length_c   1.000
_cell.angle_alpha   90.00
_cell.angle_beta   90.00
_cell.angle_gamma   90.00
#
_symmetry.space_group_name_H-M   'P 1'
#
loop_
_entity.id
_entity.type
_entity.pdbx_description
1 polymer ?
#
loop_
_entity_poly.entity_id
_entity_poly.type
_entity_poly.pdbx_seq_one_letter_code
_entity_poly.pdbx_strand_id
1 'polypeptide(L)'
;MKIFIKQLIIPVTLFLFSFSTMSADSVVQQWKQGLNGAKLTSYTGSVISSNSTLTVIKFCKNGRYSYNKEGSWSVPGTAGGASNNTINGVWDIQHNAKHVVLVYTTDKKEQGFFPIYLQSNGRVNIGGTAYAIQKNQAGC
;
A
#
# COMPACT_ATOMS: atom_id res chain seq x y z
N MET A 1 75.14 -19.06 -16.28
CA MET A 1 74.28 -18.10 -15.56
C MET A 1 72.84 -18.60 -15.68
N LYS A 2 72.26 -19.17 -14.61
CA LYS A 2 70.93 -19.83 -14.62
C LYS A 2 69.87 -18.82 -14.19
N ILE A 3 68.88 -18.55 -15.05
CA ILE A 3 67.74 -17.67 -14.75
C ILE A 3 66.56 -18.57 -14.37
N PHE A 4 66.13 -18.49 -13.12
CA PHE A 4 64.93 -19.18 -12.61
C PHE A 4 63.70 -18.32 -12.86
N ILE A 5 62.84 -18.74 -13.78
CA ILE A 5 61.52 -18.13 -14.01
C ILE A 5 60.54 -18.78 -13.01
N LYS A 6 60.16 -18.02 -11.96
CA LYS A 6 59.08 -18.39 -11.04
C LYS A 6 57.74 -18.23 -11.76
N GLN A 7 57.01 -19.33 -11.92
CA GLN A 7 55.62 -19.34 -12.38
C GLN A 7 54.72 -18.66 -11.34
N LEU A 8 54.04 -17.58 -11.75
CA LEU A 8 53.01 -16.90 -10.98
C LEU A 8 51.64 -17.48 -11.40
N ILE A 9 51.07 -18.35 -10.58
CA ILE A 9 49.72 -18.88 -10.76
C ILE A 9 48.74 -17.87 -10.15
N ILE A 10 47.97 -17.17 -10.99
CA ILE A 10 46.89 -16.28 -10.57
C ILE A 10 45.61 -17.12 -10.50
N PRO A 11 44.98 -17.30 -9.31
CA PRO A 11 43.69 -17.96 -9.24
C PRO A 11 42.62 -16.98 -9.76
N VAL A 12 42.01 -17.33 -10.89
CA VAL A 12 40.80 -16.68 -11.39
C VAL A 12 39.64 -17.10 -10.49
N THR A 13 39.32 -16.28 -9.50
CA THR A 13 38.13 -16.44 -8.67
C THR A 13 36.90 -16.10 -9.51
N LEU A 14 36.18 -17.14 -9.92
CA LEU A 14 34.87 -17.03 -10.57
C LEU A 14 33.88 -16.38 -9.59
N PHE A 15 33.63 -15.09 -9.77
CA PHE A 15 32.60 -14.37 -9.03
C PHE A 15 31.23 -14.76 -9.63
N LEU A 16 30.60 -15.80 -9.06
CA LEU A 16 29.23 -16.16 -9.36
C LEU A 16 28.31 -15.03 -8.87
N PHE A 17 27.89 -14.17 -9.79
CA PHE A 17 26.82 -13.20 -9.54
C PHE A 17 25.50 -13.95 -9.34
N SER A 18 25.13 -14.19 -8.09
CA SER A 18 23.79 -14.59 -7.71
C SER A 18 22.84 -13.41 -7.98
N PHE A 19 22.18 -13.41 -9.13
CA PHE A 19 21.04 -12.53 -9.37
C PHE A 19 19.90 -12.95 -8.45
N SER A 20 19.66 -12.18 -7.38
CA SER A 20 18.50 -12.38 -6.53
C SER A 20 17.24 -12.10 -7.33
N THR A 21 16.53 -13.15 -7.75
CA THR A 21 15.14 -13.02 -8.18
C THR A 21 14.34 -12.60 -6.94
N MET A 22 13.98 -11.31 -6.82
CA MET A 22 12.97 -10.90 -5.84
C MET A 22 11.70 -11.69 -6.13
N SER A 23 11.39 -12.70 -5.30
CA SER A 23 10.22 -13.54 -5.51
C SER A 23 8.94 -12.73 -5.27
N ALA A 24 7.83 -13.12 -5.92
CA ALA A 24 6.52 -12.50 -5.71
C ALA A 24 6.11 -12.42 -4.22
N ASP A 25 6.54 -13.41 -3.42
CA ASP A 25 6.33 -13.42 -1.98
C ASP A 25 7.00 -12.23 -1.28
N SER A 26 8.18 -11.81 -1.74
CA SER A 26 8.88 -10.67 -1.15
C SER A 26 8.10 -9.36 -1.30
N VAL A 27 7.43 -9.17 -2.45
CA VAL A 27 6.63 -7.96 -2.71
C VAL A 27 5.34 -7.97 -1.90
N VAL A 28 4.66 -9.13 -1.81
CA VAL A 28 3.49 -9.28 -0.94
C VAL A 28 3.83 -8.96 0.51
N GLN A 29 4.94 -9.50 1.02
CA GLN A 29 5.37 -9.23 2.40
C GLN A 29 5.73 -7.75 2.62
N GLN A 30 6.39 -7.10 1.66
CA GLN A 30 6.65 -5.66 1.73
C GLN A 30 5.36 -4.84 1.83
N TRP A 31 4.33 -5.19 1.06
CA TRP A 31 3.02 -4.55 1.16
C TRP A 31 2.33 -4.81 2.50
N LYS A 32 2.33 -6.06 2.98
CA LYS A 32 1.78 -6.41 4.30
C LYS A 32 2.46 -5.58 5.37
N GLN A 33 3.79 -5.56 5.40
CA GLN A 33 4.58 -4.77 6.37
C GLN A 33 4.35 -3.26 6.23
N GLY A 34 4.25 -2.75 5.00
CA GLY A 34 4.08 -1.33 4.73
C GLY A 34 2.71 -0.79 5.15
N LEU A 35 1.66 -1.60 5.03
CA LEU A 35 0.30 -1.24 5.44
C LEU A 35 0.00 -1.60 6.89
N ASN A 36 0.78 -2.48 7.52
CA ASN A 36 0.56 -2.87 8.90
C ASN A 36 0.62 -1.67 9.86
N GLY A 37 -0.50 -1.34 10.52
CA GLY A 37 -0.61 -0.16 11.39
C GLY A 37 -0.74 1.18 10.64
N ALA A 38 -0.93 1.17 9.32
CA ALA A 38 -0.97 2.38 8.50
C ALA A 38 -2.36 3.02 8.46
N LYS A 39 -2.39 4.35 8.40
CA LYS A 39 -3.57 5.13 8.04
C LYS A 39 -3.40 5.72 6.66
N LEU A 40 -4.33 5.44 5.78
CA LEU A 40 -4.44 5.98 4.44
C LEU A 40 -5.51 7.06 4.41
N THR A 41 -5.22 8.18 3.76
CA THR A 41 -6.19 9.27 3.56
C THR A 41 -6.24 9.71 2.11
N SER A 42 -7.45 9.87 1.58
CA SER A 42 -7.69 10.45 0.26
C SER A 42 -8.72 11.55 0.41
N TYR A 43 -8.41 12.71 -0.15
CA TYR A 43 -9.33 13.83 -0.23
C TYR A 43 -9.72 14.03 -1.69
N THR A 44 -11.01 14.18 -1.95
CA THR A 44 -11.55 14.48 -3.27
C THR A 44 -12.48 15.67 -3.17
N GLY A 45 -12.34 16.63 -4.09
CA GLY A 45 -13.01 17.93 -4.05
C GLY A 45 -12.00 19.08 -3.98
N SER A 46 -12.51 20.30 -4.03
CA SER A 46 -11.77 21.55 -3.87
C SER A 46 -12.29 22.30 -2.64
N VAL A 47 -11.44 23.12 -2.02
CA VAL A 47 -11.83 24.09 -0.98
C VAL A 47 -12.94 25.04 -1.49
N ILE A 48 -13.02 25.22 -2.81
CA ILE A 48 -13.98 26.07 -3.51
C ILE A 48 -15.26 25.29 -3.89
N SER A 49 -15.19 23.96 -4.02
CA SER A 49 -16.36 23.18 -4.38
C SER A 49 -17.19 22.90 -3.14
N SER A 50 -18.48 23.21 -3.22
CA SER A 50 -19.44 22.95 -2.17
C SER A 50 -19.50 21.50 -1.71
N ASN A 51 -19.00 20.54 -2.48
CA ASN A 51 -19.00 19.12 -2.14
C ASN A 51 -17.56 18.59 -2.00
N SER A 52 -17.21 18.11 -0.82
CA SER A 52 -15.90 17.48 -0.59
C SER A 52 -16.05 16.13 0.11
N THR A 53 -15.08 15.26 -0.08
CA THR A 53 -15.10 13.93 0.53
C THR A 53 -13.71 13.57 1.05
N LEU A 54 -13.68 13.15 2.30
CA LEU A 54 -12.53 12.55 2.94
C LEU A 54 -12.76 11.05 3.08
N THR A 55 -11.88 10.25 2.50
CA THR A 55 -11.83 8.80 2.70
C THR A 55 -10.63 8.47 3.57
N VAL A 56 -10.85 7.69 4.63
CA VAL A 56 -9.81 7.21 5.54
C VAL A 56 -9.87 5.69 5.62
N ILE A 57 -8.73 5.03 5.46
CA ILE A 57 -8.59 3.58 5.70
C ILE A 57 -7.54 3.38 6.78
N LYS A 58 -7.88 2.65 7.83
CA LYS A 58 -6.97 2.29 8.91
C LYS A 58 -6.72 0.80 8.84
N PHE A 59 -5.47 0.39 8.69
CA PHE A 59 -5.05 -1.00 8.73
C PHE A 59 -4.43 -1.27 10.10
N CYS A 60 -5.16 -1.98 10.94
CA CYS A 60 -4.76 -2.30 12.31
C CYS A 60 -3.71 -3.42 12.32
N LYS A 61 -2.91 -3.47 13.39
CA LYS A 61 -1.83 -4.47 13.53
C LYS A 61 -2.29 -5.91 13.69
N ASN A 62 -3.55 -6.09 14.06
CA ASN A 62 -4.20 -7.39 14.22
C ASN A 62 -4.86 -7.91 12.93
N GLY A 63 -4.59 -7.31 11.77
CA GLY A 63 -5.17 -7.72 10.48
C GLY A 63 -6.61 -7.21 10.25
N ARG A 64 -7.14 -6.38 11.14
CA ARG A 64 -8.41 -5.67 10.90
C ARG A 64 -8.21 -4.37 10.13
N TYR A 65 -9.26 -3.92 9.46
CA TYR A 65 -9.31 -2.58 8.90
C TYR A 65 -10.61 -1.86 9.26
N SER A 66 -10.53 -0.53 9.20
CA SER A 66 -11.68 0.36 9.24
C SER A 66 -11.61 1.30 8.04
N TYR A 67 -12.67 1.34 7.25
CA TYR A 67 -12.87 2.24 6.14
C TYR A 67 -13.92 3.26 6.55
N ASN A 68 -13.58 4.54 6.48
CA ASN A 68 -14.48 5.65 6.76
C ASN A 68 -14.54 6.57 5.54
N LYS A 69 -15.76 6.95 5.13
CA LYS A 69 -15.98 7.94 4.09
C LYS A 69 -16.89 9.03 4.65
N GLU A 70 -16.32 10.22 4.75
CA GLU A 70 -17.01 11.44 5.14
C GLU A 70 -17.26 12.29 3.90
N GLY A 71 -18.53 12.58 3.61
CA GLY A 71 -18.91 13.51 2.55
C GLY A 71 -19.56 14.74 3.16
N SER A 72 -19.03 15.92 2.85
CA SER A 72 -19.66 17.21 3.14
C SER A 72 -20.21 17.82 1.85
N TRP A 73 -21.37 18.45 1.95
CA TRP A 73 -21.92 19.31 0.91
C TRP A 73 -22.31 20.66 1.50
N SER A 74 -22.40 21.71 0.70
CA SER A 74 -22.94 23.01 1.08
C SER A 74 -23.88 23.54 0.01
N VAL A 75 -24.94 24.23 0.43
CA VAL A 75 -25.83 24.96 -0.47
C VAL A 75 -25.58 26.45 -0.19
N PRO A 76 -25.52 27.32 -1.21
CA PRO A 76 -25.34 28.75 -0.98
C PRO A 76 -26.33 29.26 0.08
N GLY A 77 -25.80 29.80 1.19
CA GLY A 77 -26.59 30.33 2.31
C GLY A 77 -26.94 29.35 3.43
N THR A 78 -26.50 28.09 3.42
CA THR A 78 -26.73 27.14 4.53
C THR A 78 -25.61 26.10 4.63
N ALA A 79 -25.16 25.80 5.86
CA ALA A 79 -24.24 24.69 6.10
C ALA A 79 -24.93 23.37 5.73
N GLY A 80 -24.47 22.72 4.66
CA GLY A 80 -25.01 21.43 4.23
C GLY A 80 -24.45 20.28 5.08
N GLY A 81 -25.23 19.22 5.20
CA GLY A 81 -24.97 18.13 6.14
C GLY A 81 -23.74 17.31 5.80
N ALA A 82 -23.19 16.63 6.82
CA ALA A 82 -22.16 15.61 6.66
C ALA A 82 -22.78 14.21 6.67
N SER A 83 -22.39 13.38 5.71
CA SER A 83 -22.69 11.94 5.72
C SER A 83 -21.44 11.17 6.11
N ASN A 84 -21.60 10.16 6.97
CA ASN A 84 -20.50 9.33 7.43
C ASN A 84 -20.88 7.86 7.27
N ASN A 85 -20.11 7.12 6.47
CA ASN A 85 -20.24 5.68 6.36
C ASN A 85 -18.95 5.02 6.84
N THR A 86 -19.08 4.11 7.81
CA THR A 86 -17.96 3.31 8.34
C THR A 86 -18.19 1.84 8.07
N ILE A 87 -17.22 1.20 7.45
CA ILE A 87 -17.18 -0.23 7.16
C ILE A 87 -15.95 -0.81 7.86
N ASN A 88 -16.11 -1.92 8.57
CA ASN A 88 -14.99 -2.62 9.20
C ASN A 88 -14.90 -4.05 8.68
N GLY A 89 -13.71 -4.64 8.83
CA GLY A 89 -13.48 -6.01 8.41
C GLY A 89 -12.05 -6.47 8.64
N VAL A 90 -11.66 -7.51 7.91
CA VAL A 90 -10.30 -8.04 7.84
C VAL A 90 -9.72 -7.79 6.45
N TRP A 91 -8.42 -7.60 6.38
CA TRP A 91 -7.71 -7.36 5.13
C TRP A 91 -6.50 -8.29 5.01
N ASP A 92 -6.09 -8.53 3.78
CA ASP A 92 -4.84 -9.18 3.47
C ASP A 92 -4.27 -8.70 2.13
N ILE A 93 -3.00 -9.03 1.88
CA ILE A 93 -2.36 -8.81 0.57
C ILE A 93 -2.09 -10.16 -0.07
N GLN A 94 -2.51 -10.28 -1.32
CA GLN A 94 -2.35 -11.50 -2.10
C GLN A 94 -1.79 -11.20 -3.49
N HIS A 95 -1.31 -12.24 -4.16
CA HIS A 95 -0.95 -12.18 -5.56
C HIS A 95 -2.14 -12.65 -6.40
N ASN A 96 -2.52 -11.87 -7.41
CA ASN A 96 -3.47 -12.28 -8.43
C ASN A 96 -2.78 -12.18 -9.80
N ALA A 97 -2.37 -13.34 -10.33
CA ALA A 97 -1.57 -13.46 -11.54
C ALA A 97 -0.33 -12.56 -11.53
N LYS A 98 -0.40 -11.39 -12.18
CA LYS A 98 0.69 -10.42 -12.34
C LYS A 98 0.60 -9.19 -11.41
N HIS A 99 -0.44 -9.10 -10.59
CA HIS A 99 -0.68 -7.93 -9.74
C HIS A 99 -0.73 -8.32 -8.28
N VAL A 100 -0.20 -7.44 -7.43
CA VAL A 100 -0.47 -7.47 -6.00
C VAL A 100 -1.86 -6.85 -5.78
N VAL A 101 -2.69 -7.52 -4.99
CA VAL A 101 -4.05 -7.08 -4.67
C VAL A 101 -4.25 -6.97 -3.17
N LEU A 102 -4.98 -5.94 -2.76
CA LEU A 102 -5.58 -5.85 -1.44
C LEU A 102 -6.89 -6.63 -1.45
N VAL A 103 -6.99 -7.65 -0.60
CA VAL A 103 -8.20 -8.44 -0.39
C VAL A 103 -8.84 -7.98 0.91
N TYR A 104 -10.17 -7.92 0.95
CA TYR A 104 -10.90 -7.60 2.17
C TYR A 104 -12.09 -8.54 2.37
N THR A 105 -12.49 -8.69 3.62
CA THR A 105 -13.77 -9.28 4.01
C THR A 105 -14.41 -8.39 5.06
N THR A 106 -15.59 -7.86 4.79
CA THR A 106 -16.33 -7.02 5.74
C THR A 106 -16.87 -7.86 6.89
N ASP A 107 -17.23 -7.23 8.01
CA ASP A 107 -17.89 -7.92 9.12
C ASP A 107 -19.26 -8.51 8.71
N LYS A 108 -19.87 -7.99 7.63
CA LYS A 108 -21.09 -8.51 7.00
C LYS A 108 -20.83 -9.66 6.02
N LYS A 109 -19.59 -10.17 5.94
CA LYS A 109 -19.16 -11.28 5.07
C LYS A 109 -19.14 -10.95 3.57
N GLU A 110 -19.15 -9.68 3.20
CA GLU A 110 -18.90 -9.26 1.82
C GLU A 110 -17.40 -9.34 1.54
N GLN A 111 -17.02 -9.85 0.37
CA GLN A 111 -15.63 -10.02 -0.03
C GLN A 111 -15.34 -9.26 -1.31
N GLY A 112 -14.10 -8.81 -1.44
CA GLY A 112 -13.64 -8.16 -2.66
C GLY A 112 -12.13 -8.01 -2.68
N PHE A 113 -11.62 -7.57 -3.82
CA PHE A 113 -10.20 -7.30 -3.99
C PHE A 113 -9.99 -6.09 -4.90
N PHE A 114 -8.91 -5.37 -4.66
CA PHE A 114 -8.50 -4.22 -5.46
C PHE A 114 -7.02 -4.32 -5.83
N PRO A 115 -6.62 -3.94 -7.05
CA PRO A 115 -5.22 -3.78 -7.37
C PRO A 115 -4.59 -2.72 -6.47
N ILE A 116 -3.36 -2.97 -6.03
CA ILE A 116 -2.57 -2.04 -5.22
C ILE A 116 -1.20 -1.79 -5.86
N TYR A 117 -0.79 -0.52 -5.88
CA TYR A 117 0.53 -0.13 -6.38
C TYR A 117 0.99 1.20 -5.76
N LEU A 118 2.30 1.42 -5.76
CA LEU A 118 2.90 2.68 -5.33
C LEU A 118 2.99 3.62 -6.52
N GLN A 119 2.55 4.86 -6.36
CA GLN A 119 2.68 5.90 -7.36
C GLN A 119 4.04 6.61 -7.23
N SER A 120 4.50 7.24 -8.32
CA SER A 120 5.78 7.97 -8.35
C SER A 120 5.87 9.12 -7.35
N ASN A 121 4.72 9.68 -6.93
CA ASN A 121 4.62 10.72 -5.90
C ASN A 121 4.56 10.16 -4.46
N GLY A 122 4.85 8.88 -4.26
CA GLY A 122 4.87 8.22 -2.94
C GLY A 122 3.48 7.90 -2.37
N ARG A 123 2.41 8.12 -3.12
CA ARG A 123 1.05 7.75 -2.72
C ARG A 123 0.77 6.29 -3.02
N VAL A 124 -0.09 5.67 -2.23
CA VAL A 124 -0.55 4.30 -2.44
C VAL A 124 -1.85 4.36 -3.23
N ASN A 125 -1.90 3.73 -4.40
CA ASN A 125 -3.15 3.58 -5.14
C ASN A 125 -3.84 2.27 -4.75
N ILE A 126 -5.13 2.33 -4.43
CA ILE A 126 -5.98 1.16 -4.19
C ILE A 126 -7.23 1.33 -5.05
N GLY A 127 -7.45 0.40 -5.99
CA GLY A 127 -8.66 0.37 -6.81
C GLY A 127 -8.89 1.65 -7.62
N GLY A 128 -7.82 2.35 -8.02
CA GLY A 128 -7.89 3.60 -8.78
C GLY A 128 -7.84 4.88 -7.94
N THR A 129 -7.97 4.80 -6.61
CA THR A 129 -7.91 5.96 -5.72
C THR A 129 -6.53 6.10 -5.09
N ALA A 130 -5.98 7.32 -5.09
CA ALA A 130 -4.65 7.64 -4.57
C ALA A 130 -4.69 8.11 -3.11
N TYR A 131 -4.04 7.38 -2.20
CA TYR A 131 -4.01 7.68 -0.77
C TYR A 131 -2.64 8.17 -0.31
N ALA A 132 -2.63 9.18 0.56
CA ALA A 132 -1.47 9.51 1.36
C ALA A 132 -1.34 8.49 2.50
N ILE A 133 -0.12 8.02 2.77
CA ILE A 133 0.15 7.02 3.80
C ILE A 133 0.79 7.64 5.03
N GLN A 134 0.26 7.29 6.20
CA GLN A 134 0.81 7.64 7.51
C GLN A 134 1.07 6.34 8.29
N LYS A 135 2.35 5.97 8.42
CA LYS A 135 2.76 4.72 9.09
C LYS A 135 2.52 4.80 10.59
N ASN A 136 2.10 3.69 11.20
CA ASN A 136 1.81 3.57 12.65
C ASN A 136 0.78 4.60 13.16
N GLN A 137 -0.14 5.04 12.30
CA GLN A 137 -1.16 6.05 12.63
C GLN A 137 -2.58 5.51 12.47
N ALA A 138 -2.75 4.19 12.33
CA ALA A 138 -4.07 3.57 12.29
C ALA A 138 -4.88 3.81 13.59
N GLY A 139 -4.20 3.93 14.74
CA GLY A 139 -4.84 4.03 16.06
C GLY A 139 -5.40 2.69 16.57
N CYS A 140 -4.95 1.62 15.91
CA CYS A 140 -5.12 0.20 16.13
C CYS A 140 -3.94 -0.48 15.38
#